data_AF-A0A3N7G893-F1
#
_entry.id   AF-A0A3N7G893-F1
#
_cell.length_a   1.000
_cell.length_b   1.000
_cell.length_c   1.000
_cell.angle_alpha   90.00
_cell.angle_beta   90.00
_cell.angle_gamma   90.00
#
_symmetry.space_group_name_H-M   'P 1'
#
loop_
_entity.id
_entity.type
_entity.pdbx_description
1 polymer ?
#
loop_
_entity_poly.entity_id
_entity_poly.type
_entity_poly.pdbx_seq_one_letter_code
_entity_poly.pdbx_strand_id
1 'polypeptide(L)'
;MELEMNWDGNPSIILGIKTRFGVSLPVQVKDIGFTGVFKLIFKPLVPEFPCFGAICYSLRQKKKMDFTLKVIGGDISAIPGLDDAIQETIRNAVEDSITWPVRKVVPILPGDYSDLELKPVGILEVKLVQAKNLTNKDLIGKSDPFAKLYIRPLPDKTKTSKIINNDLNPIWNEHFEFVVEDASTQHLVVKVYDDEGLQASELLGCAQVKLSELEPGKVKDVWLKLVKDLEVQRDNKNRGQVHLELLYCPFGVENGLVNPFSSDFSMTSLEKVLKSGENGTGVIGNGNEVAQKRREVIIRGVLAVTVISAEDLPMVDLMGKADPFVTLTMKKSEMRNKTRVVNNCLNPVWNQTFDFVVEDGLHDMLIIEVWDHDTFGKDYMGRCILTLTRVILEGEYKECFQLDEAKSGRLNLHLKWTPQHIYRDS
;
A
#
# COMPACT_ATOMS: atom_id res chain seq x y z
N MET A 1 -3.53 19.96 -27.41
CA MET A 1 -4.92 20.04 -27.90
C MET A 1 -5.76 19.10 -27.06
N GLU A 2 -6.96 19.52 -26.67
CA GLU A 2 -7.96 18.61 -26.07
C GLU A 2 -9.02 18.34 -27.14
N LEU A 3 -9.35 17.06 -27.32
CA LEU A 3 -10.33 16.59 -28.29
C LEU A 3 -11.41 15.82 -27.53
N GLU A 4 -12.61 16.37 -27.48
CA GLU A 4 -13.77 15.63 -27.02
C GLU A 4 -14.21 14.66 -28.12
N MET A 5 -14.33 13.38 -27.76
CA MET A 5 -14.66 12.30 -28.67
C MET A 5 -15.87 11.54 -28.11
N ASN A 6 -16.87 11.38 -28.97
CA ASN A 6 -17.98 10.46 -28.78
C ASN A 6 -17.84 9.39 -29.84
N TRP A 7 -17.71 8.15 -29.41
CA TRP A 7 -17.59 7.00 -30.28
C TRP A 7 -18.65 5.98 -29.89
N ASP A 8 -19.41 5.55 -30.88
CA ASP A 8 -20.43 4.51 -30.75
C ASP A 8 -20.24 3.59 -31.95
N GLY A 9 -19.95 2.32 -31.67
CA GLY A 9 -19.68 1.34 -32.69
C GLY A 9 -20.13 -0.04 -32.26
N ASN A 10 -20.37 -0.89 -33.25
CA ASN A 10 -20.69 -2.30 -33.03
C ASN A 10 -19.51 -3.19 -33.47
N PRO A 11 -18.36 -3.15 -32.74
CA PRO A 11 -17.26 -4.06 -33.02
C PRO A 11 -17.64 -5.48 -32.59
N SER A 12 -16.93 -6.47 -33.11
CA SER A 12 -17.04 -7.86 -32.67
C SER A 12 -15.66 -8.34 -32.23
N ILE A 13 -15.36 -8.20 -30.94
CA ILE A 13 -14.08 -8.62 -30.35
C ILE A 13 -14.31 -9.93 -29.59
N ILE A 14 -13.61 -11.00 -29.95
CA ILE A 14 -13.75 -12.30 -29.28
C ILE A 14 -12.57 -12.49 -28.33
N LEU A 15 -12.87 -12.56 -27.03
CA LEU A 15 -11.91 -12.82 -25.97
C LEU A 15 -11.89 -14.32 -25.64
N GLY A 16 -10.70 -14.92 -25.65
CA GLY A 16 -10.50 -16.27 -25.14
C GLY A 16 -10.31 -16.25 -23.63
N ILE A 17 -11.34 -16.59 -22.86
CA ILE A 17 -11.27 -16.59 -21.40
C ILE A 17 -10.97 -18.00 -20.91
N LYS A 18 -9.88 -18.18 -20.17
CA LYS A 18 -9.59 -19.42 -19.45
C LYS A 18 -9.96 -19.24 -17.98
N THR A 19 -10.93 -20.00 -17.51
CA THR A 19 -11.28 -20.01 -16.09
C THR A 19 -10.27 -20.81 -15.28
N ARG A 20 -10.22 -20.59 -13.95
CA ARG A 20 -9.37 -21.37 -13.04
C ARG A 20 -9.69 -22.87 -13.05
N PHE A 21 -10.88 -23.25 -13.47
CA PHE A 21 -11.32 -24.64 -13.60
C PHE A 21 -10.97 -25.26 -14.97
N GLY A 22 -10.18 -24.57 -15.80
CA GLY A 22 -9.73 -25.06 -17.10
C GLY A 22 -10.77 -24.94 -18.23
N VAL A 23 -11.91 -24.31 -17.98
CA VAL A 23 -12.95 -24.08 -19.00
C VAL A 23 -12.56 -22.88 -19.85
N SER A 24 -12.50 -23.07 -21.17
CA SER A 24 -12.32 -21.98 -22.12
C SER A 24 -13.68 -21.44 -22.57
N LEU A 25 -13.98 -20.19 -22.24
CA LEU A 25 -15.22 -19.51 -22.61
C LEU A 25 -14.89 -18.38 -23.59
N PRO A 26 -15.19 -18.54 -24.88
CA PRO A 26 -15.11 -17.42 -25.82
C PRO A 26 -16.21 -16.40 -25.51
N VAL A 27 -15.81 -15.18 -25.15
CA VAL A 27 -16.73 -14.08 -24.84
C VAL A 27 -16.59 -13.00 -25.89
N GLN A 28 -17.69 -12.68 -26.56
CA GLN A 28 -17.79 -11.60 -27.52
C GLN A 28 -18.09 -10.29 -26.79
N VAL A 29 -17.27 -9.28 -27.04
CA VAL A 29 -17.52 -7.88 -26.66
C VAL A 29 -18.04 -7.15 -27.89
N LYS A 30 -19.20 -6.50 -27.75
CA LYS A 30 -19.88 -5.76 -28.82
C LYS A 30 -20.53 -4.48 -28.31
N ASP A 31 -21.09 -3.68 -29.22
CA ASP A 31 -21.82 -2.45 -28.91
C ASP A 31 -21.04 -1.56 -27.93
N ILE A 32 -19.82 -1.21 -28.32
CA ILE A 32 -18.93 -0.44 -27.45
C ILE A 32 -19.25 1.05 -27.67
N GLY A 33 -19.70 1.70 -26.61
CA GLY A 33 -19.90 3.13 -26.52
C GLY A 33 -18.84 3.76 -25.62
N PHE A 34 -18.25 4.85 -26.08
CA PHE A 34 -17.23 5.58 -25.34
C PHE A 34 -17.38 7.09 -25.54
N THR A 35 -17.33 7.83 -24.45
CA THR A 35 -17.21 9.29 -24.47
C THR A 35 -15.98 9.69 -23.68
N GLY A 36 -15.13 10.57 -24.20
CA GLY A 36 -13.89 10.93 -23.52
C GLY A 36 -13.26 12.20 -24.05
N VAL A 37 -12.41 12.82 -23.23
CA VAL A 37 -11.55 13.93 -23.66
C VAL A 37 -10.13 13.41 -23.81
N PHE A 38 -9.66 13.34 -25.06
CA PHE A 38 -8.29 12.98 -25.36
C PHE A 38 -7.41 14.22 -25.32
N LYS A 39 -6.30 14.13 -24.58
CA LYS A 39 -5.19 15.07 -24.67
C LYS A 39 -4.25 14.62 -25.77
N LEU A 40 -4.17 15.42 -26.83
CA LEU A 40 -3.21 15.26 -27.92
C LEU A 40 -2.03 16.21 -27.69
N ILE A 41 -0.82 15.64 -27.72
CA ILE A 41 0.45 16.34 -27.53
C ILE A 41 1.29 16.13 -28.78
N PHE A 42 1.62 17.22 -29.48
CA PHE A 42 2.50 17.20 -30.65
C PHE A 42 3.92 17.49 -30.18
N LYS A 43 4.80 16.49 -30.24
CA LYS A 43 6.19 16.62 -29.77
C LYS A 43 7.12 15.56 -30.39
N PRO A 44 8.42 15.83 -30.50
CA PRO A 44 9.04 17.16 -30.41
C PRO A 44 8.57 18.04 -31.57
N LEU A 45 8.63 19.36 -31.41
CA LEU A 45 8.42 20.28 -32.53
C LEU A 45 9.70 20.31 -33.37
N VAL A 46 9.55 20.23 -34.69
CA VAL A 46 10.66 20.18 -35.64
C VAL A 46 10.43 21.17 -36.79
N PRO A 47 11.47 21.62 -37.51
CA PRO A 47 11.30 22.56 -38.61
C PRO A 47 10.69 21.91 -39.87
N GLU A 48 10.79 20.59 -40.01
CA GLU A 48 10.24 19.84 -41.15
C GLU A 48 8.72 19.71 -41.04
N PHE A 49 7.97 19.96 -42.13
CA PHE A 49 6.52 19.78 -42.18
C PHE A 49 6.14 18.31 -41.85
N PRO A 50 5.17 18.03 -40.95
CA PRO A 50 4.10 18.91 -40.43
C PRO A 50 4.46 19.72 -39.17
N CYS A 51 5.75 19.92 -38.91
CA CYS A 51 6.35 20.67 -37.80
C CYS A 51 6.36 19.95 -36.44
N PHE A 52 6.14 18.64 -36.42
CA PHE A 52 6.25 17.79 -35.23
C PHE A 52 6.68 16.36 -35.59
N GLY A 53 7.47 15.74 -34.71
CA GLY A 53 7.99 14.38 -34.91
C GLY A 53 6.99 13.28 -34.59
N ALA A 54 6.20 13.43 -33.52
CA ALA A 54 5.20 12.45 -33.10
C ALA A 54 3.94 13.09 -32.50
N ILE A 55 2.86 12.31 -32.47
CA ILE A 55 1.63 12.61 -31.73
C ILE A 55 1.55 11.65 -30.54
N CYS A 56 1.45 12.20 -29.33
CA CYS A 56 1.07 11.43 -28.15
C CYS A 56 -0.40 11.67 -27.83
N TYR A 57 -1.14 10.60 -27.55
CA TYR A 57 -2.51 10.70 -27.07
C TYR A 57 -2.72 9.97 -25.74
N SER A 58 -3.63 10.49 -24.94
CA SER A 58 -4.02 9.97 -23.63
C SER A 58 -5.41 10.44 -23.24
N LEU A 59 -6.21 9.58 -22.64
CA LEU A 59 -7.52 9.91 -22.09
C LEU A 59 -7.34 10.63 -20.74
N ARG A 60 -7.93 11.82 -20.60
CA ARG A 60 -7.74 12.68 -19.42
C ARG A 60 -8.54 12.28 -18.19
N GLN A 61 -9.75 11.78 -18.40
CA GLN A 61 -10.67 11.46 -17.33
C GLN A 61 -11.34 10.13 -17.64
N LYS A 62 -11.51 9.34 -16.57
CA LYS A 62 -12.40 8.18 -16.59
C LYS A 62 -13.80 8.66 -16.93
N LYS A 63 -14.35 8.13 -18.01
CA LYS A 63 -15.74 8.37 -18.43
C LYS A 63 -16.39 7.03 -18.76
N LYS A 64 -17.72 7.03 -18.79
CA LYS A 64 -18.55 5.86 -19.05
C LYS A 64 -18.12 5.20 -20.36
N MET A 65 -17.59 3.99 -20.22
CA MET A 65 -17.44 3.04 -21.30
C MET A 65 -18.49 1.97 -21.08
N ASP A 66 -19.38 1.86 -22.05
CA ASP A 66 -20.46 0.88 -22.05
C ASP A 66 -20.16 -0.13 -23.16
N PHE A 67 -20.38 -1.41 -22.88
CA PHE A 67 -20.20 -2.48 -23.84
C PHE A 67 -21.09 -3.66 -23.45
N THR A 68 -21.45 -4.47 -24.43
CA THR A 68 -22.24 -5.68 -24.21
C THR A 68 -21.35 -6.92 -24.27
N LEU A 69 -21.47 -7.79 -23.28
CA LEU A 69 -20.84 -9.11 -23.27
C LEU A 69 -21.82 -10.19 -23.75
N LYS A 70 -21.34 -11.09 -24.60
CA LYS A 70 -22.09 -12.26 -25.06
C LYS A 70 -21.19 -13.48 -25.07
N VAL A 71 -21.51 -14.51 -24.29
CA VAL A 71 -20.80 -15.79 -24.36
C VAL A 71 -21.18 -16.51 -25.65
N ILE A 72 -20.18 -17.00 -26.38
CA ILE A 72 -20.41 -17.79 -27.60
C ILE A 72 -20.66 -19.24 -27.18
N GLY A 73 -21.88 -19.73 -27.41
CA GLY A 73 -22.26 -21.13 -27.13
C GLY A 73 -22.81 -21.39 -25.72
N GLY A 74 -23.15 -20.37 -24.94
CA GLY A 74 -23.74 -20.49 -23.61
C GLY A 74 -24.28 -19.16 -23.08
N ASP A 75 -24.78 -19.16 -21.85
CA ASP A 75 -25.26 -17.95 -21.16
C ASP A 75 -24.27 -17.51 -20.07
N ILE A 76 -23.90 -16.23 -20.06
CA ILE A 76 -22.95 -15.68 -19.08
C ILE A 76 -23.55 -15.63 -17.67
N SER A 77 -24.87 -15.46 -17.55
CA SER A 77 -25.56 -15.43 -16.27
C SER A 77 -25.60 -16.80 -15.58
N ALA A 78 -25.22 -17.87 -16.28
CA ALA A 78 -25.15 -19.21 -15.70
C ALA A 78 -23.95 -19.39 -14.75
N ILE A 79 -22.96 -18.48 -14.78
CA ILE A 79 -21.78 -18.52 -13.90
C ILE A 79 -21.81 -17.28 -13.02
N PRO A 80 -22.19 -17.40 -11.73
CA PRO A 80 -22.25 -16.28 -10.80
C PRO A 80 -20.92 -15.52 -10.72
N GLY A 81 -20.99 -14.19 -10.83
CA GLY A 81 -19.84 -13.28 -10.73
C GLY A 81 -18.90 -13.23 -11.94
N LEU A 82 -19.09 -14.08 -12.96
CA LEU A 82 -18.23 -14.08 -14.14
C LEU A 82 -18.40 -12.81 -14.99
N ASP A 83 -19.65 -12.36 -15.20
CA ASP A 83 -19.95 -11.15 -15.96
C ASP A 83 -19.27 -9.93 -15.34
N ASP A 84 -19.50 -9.68 -14.05
CA ASP A 84 -18.89 -8.57 -13.30
C ASP A 84 -17.36 -8.61 -13.37
N ALA A 85 -16.76 -9.79 -13.19
CA ALA A 85 -15.30 -9.95 -13.24
C ALA A 85 -14.72 -9.63 -14.64
N ILE A 86 -15.40 -10.05 -15.71
CA ILE A 86 -14.97 -9.74 -17.08
C ILE A 86 -15.15 -8.25 -17.36
N GLN A 87 -16.29 -7.68 -16.98
CA GLN A 87 -16.57 -6.26 -17.17
C GLN A 87 -15.53 -5.40 -16.45
N GLU A 88 -15.24 -5.69 -15.17
CA GLU A 88 -14.21 -5.00 -14.40
C GLU A 88 -12.83 -5.17 -15.04
N THR A 89 -12.48 -6.38 -15.48
CA THR A 89 -11.18 -6.64 -16.14
C THR A 89 -11.02 -5.83 -17.43
N ILE A 90 -12.01 -5.84 -18.32
CA ILE A 90 -11.98 -5.08 -19.58
C ILE A 90 -11.90 -3.59 -19.28
N ARG A 91 -12.73 -3.09 -18.36
CA ARG A 91 -12.76 -1.68 -17.97
C ARG A 91 -11.40 -1.24 -17.43
N ASN A 92 -10.84 -1.99 -16.49
CA ASN A 92 -9.54 -1.69 -15.91
C ASN A 92 -8.41 -1.77 -16.94
N ALA A 93 -8.46 -2.74 -17.87
CA ALA A 93 -7.46 -2.86 -18.93
C ALA A 93 -7.50 -1.67 -19.90
N VAL A 94 -8.70 -1.24 -20.31
CA VAL A 94 -8.85 -0.05 -21.15
C VAL A 94 -8.38 1.18 -20.39
N GLU A 95 -8.88 1.39 -19.16
CA GLU A 95 -8.49 2.51 -18.31
C GLU A 95 -6.96 2.60 -18.15
N ASP A 96 -6.30 1.50 -17.78
CA ASP A 96 -4.85 1.45 -17.60
C ASP A 96 -4.07 1.73 -18.89
N SER A 97 -4.60 1.30 -20.04
CA SER A 97 -3.89 1.32 -21.31
C SER A 97 -3.87 2.68 -22.00
N ILE A 98 -4.90 3.51 -21.81
CA ILE A 98 -5.06 4.78 -22.53
C ILE A 98 -5.28 5.99 -21.62
N THR A 99 -5.51 5.83 -20.31
CA THR A 99 -5.71 6.97 -19.40
C THR A 99 -4.39 7.56 -18.95
N TRP A 100 -4.37 8.88 -18.73
CA TRP A 100 -3.24 9.58 -18.16
C TRP A 100 -2.81 8.89 -16.85
N PRO A 101 -1.51 8.61 -16.65
CA PRO A 101 -0.33 9.15 -17.36
C PRO A 101 0.13 8.37 -18.59
N VAL A 102 -0.55 7.30 -19.01
CA VAL A 102 -0.15 6.54 -20.19
C VAL A 102 -0.33 7.36 -21.44
N ARG A 103 0.71 7.38 -22.27
CA ARG A 103 0.75 8.08 -23.56
C ARG A 103 1.02 7.04 -24.64
N LYS A 104 0.11 6.96 -25.60
CA LYS A 104 0.35 6.21 -26.84
C LYS A 104 1.08 7.14 -27.80
N VAL A 105 2.24 6.71 -28.27
CA VAL A 105 3.11 7.49 -29.15
C VAL A 105 2.92 7.00 -30.58
N VAL A 106 2.56 7.92 -31.47
CA VAL A 106 2.44 7.67 -32.90
C VAL A 106 3.50 8.52 -33.61
N PRO A 107 4.61 7.91 -34.08
CA PRO A 107 5.61 8.59 -34.89
C PRO A 107 4.99 9.11 -36.19
N ILE A 108 5.35 10.34 -36.56
CA ILE A 108 4.89 11.01 -37.80
C ILE A 108 6.07 11.20 -38.73
N LEU A 109 7.22 11.56 -38.18
CA LEU A 109 8.50 11.59 -38.88
C LEU A 109 9.43 10.52 -38.29
N PRO A 110 10.40 9.99 -39.06
CA PRO A 110 11.39 9.05 -38.55
C PRO A 110 12.19 9.65 -37.37
N GLY A 111 12.39 8.87 -36.31
CA GLY A 111 13.14 9.30 -35.12
C GLY A 111 12.98 8.34 -33.95
N ASP A 112 13.78 8.55 -32.90
CA ASP A 112 13.59 7.90 -31.60
C ASP A 112 12.68 8.77 -30.72
N TYR A 113 11.61 8.16 -30.23
CA TYR A 113 10.58 8.78 -29.39
C TYR A 113 10.36 8.02 -28.09
N SER A 114 11.29 7.16 -27.70
CA SER A 114 11.22 6.35 -26.49
C SER A 114 11.16 7.19 -25.22
N ASP A 115 11.66 8.43 -25.23
CA ASP A 115 11.55 9.40 -24.15
C ASP A 115 10.12 9.92 -23.93
N LEU A 116 9.25 9.80 -24.94
CA LEU A 116 7.86 10.24 -24.84
C LEU A 116 6.97 9.23 -24.12
N GLU A 117 7.39 7.97 -24.09
CA GLU A 117 6.72 6.88 -23.39
C GLU A 117 6.73 7.09 -21.87
N LEU A 118 5.76 6.48 -21.20
CA LEU A 118 5.69 6.52 -19.75
C LEU A 118 6.76 5.58 -19.18
N LYS A 119 7.67 6.11 -18.36
CA LYS A 119 8.75 5.35 -17.73
C LYS A 119 8.58 5.33 -16.21
N PRO A 120 9.06 4.29 -15.53
CA PRO A 120 9.22 4.29 -14.08
C PRO A 120 10.05 5.49 -13.61
N VAL A 121 9.57 6.18 -12.57
CA VAL A 121 10.23 7.35 -11.94
C VAL A 121 10.56 7.12 -10.47
N GLY A 122 10.15 6.01 -9.88
CA GLY A 122 10.50 5.64 -8.51
C GLY A 122 9.79 4.38 -8.03
N ILE A 123 10.07 4.04 -6.78
CA ILE A 123 9.42 2.95 -6.04
C ILE A 123 8.63 3.55 -4.88
N LEU A 124 7.43 3.03 -4.66
CA LEU A 124 6.65 3.25 -3.45
C LEU A 124 6.71 1.97 -2.60
N GLU A 125 7.34 2.09 -1.44
CA GLU A 125 7.30 1.06 -0.40
C GLU A 125 6.04 1.28 0.45
N VAL A 126 5.24 0.23 0.62
CA VAL A 126 3.97 0.27 1.33
C VAL A 126 3.97 -0.81 2.40
N LYS A 127 3.84 -0.42 3.67
CA LYS A 127 3.41 -1.36 4.70
C LYS A 127 1.91 -1.25 4.92
N LEU A 128 1.21 -2.35 4.68
CA LEU A 128 -0.13 -2.57 5.17
C LEU A 128 -0.04 -2.98 6.64
N VAL A 129 -0.29 -2.04 7.54
CA VAL A 129 -0.06 -2.24 8.98
C VAL A 129 -1.22 -3.01 9.60
N GLN A 130 -2.39 -2.38 9.64
CA GLN A 130 -3.59 -2.91 10.29
C GLN A 130 -4.86 -2.22 9.76
N ALA A 131 -6.02 -2.74 10.15
CA ALA A 131 -7.29 -2.01 10.06
C ALA A 131 -7.99 -2.01 11.42
N LYS A 132 -8.95 -1.11 11.59
CA LYS A 132 -9.79 -1.04 12.79
C LYS A 132 -11.24 -0.77 12.48
N ASN A 133 -12.12 -1.32 13.32
CA ASN A 133 -13.57 -1.13 13.27
C ASN A 133 -14.15 -1.41 11.88
N LEU A 134 -13.66 -2.43 11.19
CA LEU A 134 -14.22 -2.85 9.91
C LEU A 134 -15.71 -3.20 10.08
N THR A 135 -16.52 -2.90 9.07
CA THR A 135 -17.92 -3.32 9.07
C THR A 135 -17.98 -4.84 9.02
N ASN A 136 -18.73 -5.45 9.94
CA ASN A 136 -19.03 -6.88 9.84
C ASN A 136 -20.10 -7.12 8.78
N LYS A 137 -19.83 -8.05 7.86
CA LYS A 137 -20.79 -8.48 6.83
C LYS A 137 -21.37 -9.87 7.06
N ASP A 138 -20.74 -10.64 7.92
CA ASP A 138 -21.21 -11.99 8.24
C ASP A 138 -22.44 -12.01 9.13
N LEU A 139 -23.35 -12.94 8.82
CA LEU A 139 -24.50 -13.28 9.65
C LEU A 139 -24.10 -14.08 10.90
N ILE A 140 -23.03 -14.88 10.80
CA ILE A 140 -22.50 -15.73 11.87
C ILE A 140 -20.99 -15.54 11.91
N GLY A 141 -20.47 -15.01 13.02
CA GLY A 141 -19.05 -14.68 13.15
C GLY A 141 -18.75 -13.22 12.79
N LYS A 142 -17.48 -12.95 12.54
CA LYS A 142 -16.99 -11.69 11.98
C LYS A 142 -16.33 -11.98 10.64
N SER A 143 -16.32 -10.96 9.80
CA SER A 143 -15.58 -10.91 8.55
C SER A 143 -14.14 -11.45 8.67
N ASP A 144 -13.67 -12.05 7.59
CA ASP A 144 -12.33 -12.58 7.34
C ASP A 144 -11.54 -11.62 6.42
N PRO A 145 -11.06 -10.47 6.91
CA PRO A 145 -10.59 -9.41 6.03
C PRO A 145 -9.24 -9.67 5.36
N PHE A 146 -9.14 -9.21 4.11
CA PHE A 146 -7.89 -9.05 3.36
C PHE A 146 -7.93 -7.78 2.50
N ALA A 147 -6.77 -7.28 2.09
CA ALA A 147 -6.65 -6.07 1.29
C ALA A 147 -6.05 -6.35 -0.09
N LYS A 148 -6.59 -5.67 -1.11
CA LYS A 148 -5.98 -5.52 -2.44
C LYS A 148 -5.44 -4.10 -2.59
N LEU A 149 -4.18 -3.98 -2.98
CA LEU A 149 -3.47 -2.71 -3.14
C LEU A 149 -2.94 -2.57 -4.57
N TYR A 150 -3.10 -1.39 -5.16
CA TYR A 150 -2.60 -1.12 -6.50
C TYR A 150 -2.40 0.37 -6.78
N ILE A 151 -1.42 0.71 -7.62
CA ILE A 151 -1.36 2.01 -8.30
C ILE A 151 -2.10 1.96 -9.64
N ARG A 152 -2.04 0.80 -10.30
CA ARG A 152 -2.71 0.49 -11.57
C ARG A 152 -3.66 -0.68 -11.38
N PRO A 153 -4.94 -0.58 -11.78
CA PRO A 153 -5.97 -1.58 -11.48
C PRO A 153 -5.85 -2.86 -12.33
N LEU A 154 -4.63 -3.28 -12.70
CA LEU A 154 -4.39 -4.51 -13.44
C LEU A 154 -4.13 -5.69 -12.50
N PRO A 155 -4.58 -6.92 -12.83
CA PRO A 155 -4.39 -8.09 -11.98
C PRO A 155 -2.92 -8.38 -11.64
N ASP A 156 -2.00 -8.24 -12.59
CA ASP A 156 -0.55 -8.47 -12.40
C ASP A 156 0.16 -7.36 -11.61
N LYS A 157 -0.45 -6.17 -11.54
CA LYS A 157 0.03 -5.02 -10.77
C LYS A 157 -0.65 -4.87 -9.40
N THR A 158 -1.66 -5.68 -9.12
CA THR A 158 -2.37 -5.70 -7.84
C THR A 158 -1.65 -6.63 -6.86
N LYS A 159 -1.45 -6.16 -5.63
CA LYS A 159 -0.93 -6.95 -4.51
C LYS A 159 -2.06 -7.30 -3.57
N THR A 160 -2.06 -8.52 -3.05
CA THR A 160 -3.10 -9.02 -2.13
C THR A 160 -2.43 -9.44 -0.83
N SER A 161 -2.98 -8.98 0.30
CA SER A 161 -2.55 -9.41 1.63
C SER A 161 -3.00 -10.83 1.95
N LYS A 162 -2.50 -11.35 3.07
CA LYS A 162 -3.08 -12.53 3.71
C LYS A 162 -4.49 -12.21 4.21
N ILE A 163 -5.29 -13.27 4.30
CA ILE A 163 -6.60 -13.27 4.95
C ILE A 163 -6.37 -13.46 6.45
N ILE A 164 -7.03 -12.65 7.27
CA ILE A 164 -7.06 -12.78 8.73
C ILE A 164 -8.47 -13.18 9.12
N ASN A 165 -8.63 -14.32 9.77
CA ASN A 165 -9.95 -14.88 10.02
C ASN A 165 -10.62 -14.26 11.25
N ASN A 166 -11.90 -13.92 11.14
CA ASN A 166 -12.82 -13.56 12.22
C ASN A 166 -12.32 -12.39 13.09
N ASP A 167 -11.82 -11.33 12.43
CA ASP A 167 -11.26 -10.17 13.11
C ASP A 167 -11.57 -8.85 12.36
N LEU A 168 -12.23 -7.92 13.05
CA LEU A 168 -12.56 -6.59 12.52
C LEU A 168 -11.46 -5.55 12.80
N ASN A 169 -10.40 -5.95 13.50
CA ASN A 169 -9.21 -5.13 13.77
C ASN A 169 -7.91 -5.87 13.36
N PRO A 170 -7.83 -6.37 12.11
CA PRO A 170 -6.74 -7.23 11.66
C PRO A 170 -5.39 -6.49 11.65
N ILE A 171 -4.30 -7.17 12.03
CA ILE A 171 -2.92 -6.67 11.93
C ILE A 171 -2.14 -7.53 10.94
N TRP A 172 -2.08 -7.10 9.67
CA TRP A 172 -1.35 -7.79 8.60
C TRP A 172 0.17 -7.66 8.75
N ASN A 173 0.67 -6.43 8.91
CA ASN A 173 2.08 -6.09 8.87
C ASN A 173 2.81 -6.67 7.64
N GLU A 174 2.26 -6.39 6.46
CA GLU A 174 2.80 -6.88 5.20
C GLU A 174 3.41 -5.74 4.39
N HIS A 175 4.53 -6.02 3.74
CA HIS A 175 5.25 -5.07 2.91
C HIS A 175 5.03 -5.35 1.43
N PHE A 176 4.77 -4.30 0.66
CA PHE A 176 4.57 -4.34 -0.78
C PHE A 176 5.35 -3.22 -1.47
N GLU A 177 5.84 -3.54 -2.66
CA GLU A 177 6.58 -2.62 -3.52
C GLU A 177 5.75 -2.31 -4.76
N PHE A 178 5.64 -1.02 -5.10
CA PHE A 178 4.96 -0.57 -6.32
C PHE A 178 5.86 0.34 -7.15
N VAL A 179 5.88 0.11 -8.46
CA VAL A 179 6.52 1.00 -9.42
C VAL A 179 5.64 2.25 -9.62
N VAL A 180 6.25 3.42 -9.46
CA VAL A 180 5.63 4.72 -9.70
C VAL A 180 6.11 5.23 -11.05
N GLU A 181 5.20 5.71 -11.89
CA GLU A 181 5.51 6.21 -13.24
C GLU A 181 5.15 7.71 -13.39
N ASP A 182 4.19 8.19 -12.60
CA ASP A 182 3.84 9.61 -12.49
C ASP A 182 3.33 9.93 -11.09
N ALA A 183 4.25 10.27 -10.18
CA ALA A 183 3.92 10.63 -8.81
C ALA A 183 2.97 11.85 -8.70
N SER A 184 2.89 12.70 -9.74
CA SER A 184 2.05 13.90 -9.69
C SER A 184 0.56 13.59 -9.81
N THR A 185 0.20 12.49 -10.47
CA THR A 185 -1.20 12.14 -10.78
C THR A 185 -1.64 10.78 -10.29
N GLN A 186 -0.71 9.86 -10.05
CA GLN A 186 -1.03 8.52 -9.59
C GLN A 186 -1.46 8.51 -8.12
N HIS A 187 -2.23 7.49 -7.78
CA HIS A 187 -2.73 7.24 -6.43
C HIS A 187 -2.41 5.79 -6.06
N LEU A 188 -2.08 5.54 -4.80
CA LEU A 188 -2.17 4.20 -4.23
C LEU A 188 -3.61 3.97 -3.79
N VAL A 189 -4.25 2.93 -4.31
CA VAL A 189 -5.59 2.49 -3.91
C VAL A 189 -5.46 1.26 -3.01
N VAL A 190 -6.24 1.24 -1.94
CA VAL A 190 -6.44 0.08 -1.07
C VAL A 190 -7.93 -0.25 -1.01
N LYS A 191 -8.26 -1.52 -1.26
CA LYS A 191 -9.61 -2.07 -1.12
C LYS A 191 -9.56 -3.22 -0.12
N VAL A 192 -10.36 -3.14 0.94
CA VAL A 192 -10.49 -4.20 1.95
C VAL A 192 -11.73 -5.01 1.65
N TYR A 193 -11.58 -6.33 1.60
CA TYR A 193 -12.59 -7.31 1.28
C TYR A 193 -12.78 -8.29 2.44
N ASP A 194 -13.95 -8.91 2.47
CA ASP A 194 -14.29 -10.06 3.29
C ASP A 194 -14.12 -11.34 2.48
N ASP A 195 -13.37 -12.33 2.98
CA ASP A 195 -13.23 -13.62 2.29
C ASP A 195 -14.41 -14.54 2.60
N GLU A 196 -15.27 -14.78 1.61
CA GLU A 196 -16.48 -15.61 1.73
C GLU A 196 -16.25 -17.08 1.33
N GLY A 197 -14.97 -17.52 1.34
CA GLY A 197 -14.54 -18.85 0.93
C GLY A 197 -14.86 -19.21 -0.52
N LEU A 198 -16.00 -19.89 -0.75
CA LEU A 198 -16.43 -20.33 -2.08
C LEU A 198 -17.24 -19.26 -2.84
N GLN A 199 -17.74 -18.23 -2.15
CA GLN A 199 -18.46 -17.13 -2.79
C GLN A 199 -17.51 -15.99 -3.18
N ALA A 200 -18.02 -15.04 -3.97
CA ALA A 200 -17.25 -13.86 -4.31
C ALA A 200 -17.06 -12.98 -3.06
N SER A 201 -15.81 -12.60 -2.78
CA SER A 201 -15.45 -11.75 -1.64
C SER A 201 -16.24 -10.42 -1.66
N GLU A 202 -16.80 -10.02 -0.52
CA GLU A 202 -17.56 -8.78 -0.41
C GLU A 202 -16.62 -7.58 -0.12
N LEU A 203 -16.85 -6.43 -0.77
CA LEU A 203 -16.10 -5.21 -0.45
C LEU A 203 -16.56 -4.60 0.88
N LEU A 204 -15.66 -4.56 1.87
CA LEU A 204 -15.86 -3.87 3.14
C LEU A 204 -15.71 -2.35 2.99
N GLY A 205 -14.72 -1.92 2.21
CA GLY A 205 -14.52 -0.53 1.85
C GLY A 205 -13.21 -0.27 1.12
N CYS A 206 -13.03 0.97 0.67
CA CYS A 206 -11.84 1.40 -0.07
C CYS A 206 -11.33 2.76 0.39
N ALA A 207 -10.06 3.02 0.14
CA ALA A 207 -9.42 4.31 0.35
C ALA A 207 -8.30 4.52 -0.69
N GLN A 208 -7.82 5.75 -0.81
CA GLN A 208 -6.69 6.07 -1.68
C GLN A 208 -5.81 7.16 -1.09
N VAL A 209 -4.53 7.15 -1.48
CA VAL A 209 -3.54 8.19 -1.16
C VAL A 209 -2.97 8.75 -2.45
N LYS A 210 -2.96 10.08 -2.59
CA LYS A 210 -2.29 10.76 -3.69
C LYS A 210 -0.78 10.67 -3.50
N LEU A 211 -0.06 10.20 -4.52
CA LEU A 211 1.39 10.08 -4.43
C LEU A 211 2.09 11.45 -4.38
N SER A 212 1.43 12.49 -4.89
CA SER A 212 1.91 13.88 -4.83
C SER A 212 1.88 14.48 -3.42
N GLU A 213 1.21 13.83 -2.47
CA GLU A 213 1.20 14.23 -1.05
C GLU A 213 2.30 13.51 -0.24
N LEU A 214 3.17 12.74 -0.90
CA LEU A 214 4.29 12.06 -0.27
C LEU A 214 5.56 12.91 -0.44
N GLU A 215 6.29 13.10 0.66
CA GLU A 215 7.63 13.68 0.61
C GLU A 215 8.65 12.57 0.29
N PRO A 216 9.47 12.72 -0.77
CA PRO A 216 10.50 11.73 -1.09
C PRO A 216 11.42 11.42 0.09
N GLY A 217 11.63 10.12 0.35
CA GLY A 217 12.52 9.64 1.40
C GLY A 217 12.01 9.77 2.84
N LYS A 218 10.84 10.39 3.05
CA LYS A 218 10.23 10.46 4.37
C LYS A 218 9.10 9.46 4.50
N VAL A 219 9.02 8.85 5.68
CA VAL A 219 7.95 7.94 6.03
C VAL A 219 6.69 8.74 6.32
N LYS A 220 5.60 8.43 5.62
CA LYS A 220 4.26 8.92 5.92
C LYS A 220 3.45 7.81 6.58
N ASP A 221 3.15 7.99 7.86
CA ASP A 221 2.24 7.14 8.63
C ASP A 221 0.82 7.72 8.57
N VAL A 222 -0.17 6.95 8.14
CA VAL A 222 -1.52 7.47 7.92
C VAL A 222 -2.64 6.46 8.19
N TRP A 223 -3.66 6.93 8.91
CA TRP A 223 -4.96 6.26 9.01
C TRP A 223 -5.96 6.81 8.00
N LEU A 224 -6.47 5.95 7.12
CA LEU A 224 -7.43 6.30 6.08
C LEU A 224 -8.81 5.77 6.44
N LYS A 225 -9.83 6.63 6.40
CA LYS A 225 -11.23 6.21 6.54
C LYS A 225 -11.67 5.46 5.29
N LEU A 226 -12.29 4.29 5.47
CA LEU A 226 -12.82 3.51 4.37
C LEU A 226 -14.17 4.07 3.91
N VAL A 227 -14.33 4.18 2.60
CA VAL A 227 -15.56 4.62 1.94
C VAL A 227 -16.12 3.50 1.05
N LYS A 228 -17.37 3.62 0.63
CA LYS A 228 -18.01 2.64 -0.25
C LYS A 228 -17.39 2.63 -1.65
N ASP A 229 -17.16 3.82 -2.18
CA ASP A 229 -16.76 4.07 -3.57
C ASP A 229 -15.90 5.35 -3.59
N LEU A 230 -14.79 5.33 -4.35
CA LEU A 230 -13.84 6.44 -4.43
C LEU A 230 -14.37 7.62 -5.26
N GLU A 231 -15.32 7.38 -6.16
CA GLU A 231 -15.91 8.38 -7.06
C GLU A 231 -17.23 8.93 -6.48
N VAL A 232 -18.08 8.06 -5.92
CA VAL A 232 -19.44 8.42 -5.51
C VAL A 232 -19.72 8.06 -4.05
N GLN A 233 -19.53 9.02 -3.16
CA GLN A 233 -19.84 8.87 -1.73
C GLN A 233 -21.31 9.21 -1.44
N ARG A 234 -22.20 8.22 -1.54
CA ARG A 234 -23.66 8.40 -1.31
C ARG A 234 -24.10 8.19 0.13
N ASP A 235 -23.24 7.69 1.01
CA ASP A 235 -23.57 7.43 2.40
C ASP A 235 -22.39 7.73 3.35
N ASN A 236 -22.73 8.03 4.60
CA ASN A 236 -21.77 8.30 5.68
C ASN A 236 -21.62 7.09 6.62
N LYS A 237 -21.89 5.86 6.14
CA LYS A 237 -21.76 4.68 7.00
C LYS A 237 -20.30 4.48 7.39
N ASN A 238 -20.06 4.20 8.66
CA ASN A 238 -18.73 3.87 9.15
C ASN A 238 -18.31 2.49 8.64
N ARG A 239 -17.19 2.44 7.89
CA ARG A 239 -16.60 1.20 7.34
C ARG A 239 -15.28 0.83 7.98
N GLY A 240 -14.92 1.53 9.06
CA GLY A 240 -13.62 1.41 9.68
C GLY A 240 -12.54 2.22 8.97
N GLN A 241 -11.30 1.92 9.33
CA GLN A 241 -10.12 2.61 8.84
C GLN A 241 -9.00 1.61 8.58
N VAL A 242 -8.13 1.94 7.62
CA VAL A 242 -6.91 1.18 7.33
C VAL A 242 -5.69 2.05 7.62
N HIS A 243 -4.67 1.45 8.21
CA HIS A 243 -3.40 2.08 8.59
C HIS A 243 -2.32 1.65 7.61
N LEU A 244 -1.70 2.65 6.97
CA LEU A 244 -0.60 2.45 6.03
C LEU A 244 0.62 3.25 6.49
N GLU A 245 1.80 2.68 6.27
CA GLU A 245 3.07 3.39 6.28
C GLU A 245 3.61 3.42 4.85
N LEU A 246 3.96 4.61 4.35
CA LEU A 246 4.33 4.85 2.96
C LEU A 246 5.70 5.52 2.89
N LEU A 247 6.57 5.02 2.00
CA LEU A 247 7.87 5.62 1.71
C LEU A 247 8.07 5.69 0.19
N TYR A 248 8.15 6.91 -0.34
CA TYR A 248 8.39 7.13 -1.76
C TYR A 248 9.88 7.37 -2.05
N CYS A 249 10.45 6.55 -2.92
CA CYS A 249 11.85 6.53 -3.32
C CYS A 249 11.98 6.83 -4.82
N PRO A 250 12.12 8.10 -5.24
CA PRO A 250 12.30 8.46 -6.65
C PRO A 250 13.65 7.97 -7.20
N PHE A 251 13.68 7.61 -8.48
CA PHE A 251 14.90 7.27 -9.21
C PHE A 251 15.69 8.52 -9.60
N GLY A 252 17.02 8.37 -9.72
CA GLY A 252 17.91 9.45 -10.19
C GLY A 252 18.13 10.59 -9.19
N VAL A 253 17.67 10.46 -7.94
CA VAL A 253 18.00 11.41 -6.87
C VAL A 253 19.32 10.99 -6.25
N GLU A 254 20.42 11.60 -6.73
CA GLU A 254 21.80 11.35 -6.27
C GLU A 254 22.04 11.73 -4.79
N ASN A 255 21.09 12.43 -4.17
CA ASN A 255 21.23 12.94 -2.80
C ASN A 255 20.74 11.94 -1.76
N GLY A 256 21.56 10.93 -1.44
CA GLY A 256 21.53 10.24 -0.14
C GLY A 256 20.20 9.67 0.35
N LEU A 257 19.18 9.56 -0.50
CA LEU A 257 17.88 8.99 -0.15
C LEU A 257 18.07 7.49 -0.02
N VAL A 258 17.88 7.00 1.19
CA VAL A 258 18.14 5.61 1.52
C VAL A 258 16.83 4.85 1.53
N ASN A 259 16.67 3.90 0.61
CA ASN A 259 15.58 2.93 0.67
C ASN A 259 16.02 1.75 1.56
N PRO A 260 15.43 1.56 2.75
CA PRO A 260 15.86 0.51 3.67
C PRO A 260 15.47 -0.88 3.18
N PHE A 261 14.49 -0.99 2.27
CA PHE A 261 14.07 -2.24 1.62
C PHE A 261 14.92 -2.62 0.41
N SER A 262 15.86 -1.75 0.00
CA SER A 262 16.78 -2.08 -1.09
C SER A 262 17.84 -3.07 -0.63
N SER A 263 18.21 -4.02 -1.50
CA SER A 263 19.26 -5.01 -1.21
C SER A 263 20.63 -4.38 -0.92
N ASP A 264 20.83 -3.15 -1.36
CA ASP A 264 22.08 -2.43 -1.17
C ASP A 264 22.15 -1.72 0.18
N PHE A 265 21.02 -1.61 0.90
CA PHE A 265 20.96 -0.99 2.22
C PHE A 265 21.85 -1.71 3.24
N SER A 266 21.83 -3.06 3.25
CA SER A 266 22.56 -3.88 4.20
C SER A 266 24.07 -3.96 3.93
N MET A 267 24.56 -3.35 2.84
CA MET A 267 25.97 -3.46 2.42
C MET A 267 26.85 -2.41 3.11
N THR A 268 28.08 -2.81 3.44
CA THR A 268 29.12 -1.89 3.91
C THR A 268 29.49 -0.88 2.82
N SER A 269 30.08 0.27 3.20
CA SER A 269 30.56 1.27 2.24
C SER A 269 31.55 0.69 1.22
N LEU A 270 32.35 -0.31 1.61
CA LEU A 270 33.29 -1.00 0.72
C LEU A 270 32.58 -1.95 -0.26
N GLU A 271 31.61 -2.74 0.20
CA GLU A 271 30.80 -3.61 -0.67
C GLU A 271 29.99 -2.81 -1.72
N LYS A 272 29.49 -1.63 -1.33
CA LYS A 272 28.83 -0.70 -2.26
C LYS A 272 29.77 -0.26 -3.38
N VAL A 273 31.02 0.09 -3.04
CA VAL A 273 32.04 0.50 -4.02
C VAL A 273 32.41 -0.68 -4.93
N LEU A 274 32.65 -1.87 -4.38
CA LEU A 274 33.05 -3.05 -5.16
C LEU A 274 31.99 -3.45 -6.20
N LYS A 275 30.70 -3.44 -5.84
CA LYS A 275 29.61 -3.73 -6.80
C LYS A 275 29.42 -2.64 -7.84
N SER A 276 29.59 -1.37 -7.47
CA SER A 276 29.46 -0.26 -8.42
C SER A 276 30.53 -0.31 -9.52
N GLY A 277 31.67 -0.98 -9.27
CA GLY A 277 32.75 -1.18 -10.24
C GLY A 277 32.52 -2.29 -11.27
N GLU A 278 31.56 -3.20 -11.07
CA GLU A 278 31.31 -4.33 -11.98
C GLU A 278 30.23 -4.07 -13.05
N ASN A 279 29.39 -3.05 -12.87
CA ASN A 279 28.33 -2.69 -13.84
C ASN A 279 28.83 -1.77 -14.96
N GLY A 280 29.93 -2.18 -15.60
CA GLY A 280 30.63 -1.43 -16.64
C GLY A 280 30.71 -2.14 -17.99
N THR A 281 29.74 -2.96 -18.41
CA THR A 281 29.56 -3.34 -19.83
C THR A 281 28.13 -3.84 -20.07
N GLY A 282 27.42 -3.22 -21.02
CA GLY A 282 26.08 -3.64 -21.43
C GLY A 282 26.12 -4.87 -22.34
N VAL A 283 25.27 -5.85 -22.04
CA VAL A 283 24.82 -6.85 -23.02
C VAL A 283 23.31 -7.05 -22.84
N ILE A 284 22.59 -6.70 -23.91
CA ILE A 284 21.17 -7.03 -24.12
C ILE A 284 21.11 -8.54 -24.37
N GLY A 285 20.39 -9.28 -23.52
CA GLY A 285 20.19 -10.72 -23.63
C GLY A 285 18.77 -11.10 -23.22
N ASN A 286 18.08 -11.80 -24.12
CA ASN A 286 16.66 -12.17 -24.10
C ASN A 286 16.16 -12.80 -22.80
N GLY A 287 14.88 -12.55 -22.55
CA GLY A 287 14.10 -13.15 -21.47
C GLY A 287 14.13 -14.67 -21.50
N ASN A 288 14.38 -15.23 -20.33
CA ASN A 288 13.73 -16.42 -19.83
C ASN A 288 13.69 -16.35 -18.31
N GLU A 289 12.58 -16.85 -17.79
CA GLU A 289 12.19 -16.93 -16.39
C GLU A 289 13.33 -17.39 -15.48
N VAL A 290 13.84 -16.46 -14.68
CA VAL A 290 14.49 -16.80 -13.42
C VAL A 290 13.62 -16.17 -12.34
N ALA A 291 12.85 -17.02 -11.67
CA ALA A 291 12.22 -16.69 -10.41
C ALA A 291 13.32 -16.22 -9.44
N GLN A 292 13.52 -14.89 -9.38
CA GLN A 292 14.33 -14.28 -8.34
C GLN A 292 13.63 -14.58 -7.01
N LYS A 293 14.16 -15.58 -6.31
CA LYS A 293 13.93 -15.76 -4.88
C LYS A 293 14.39 -14.46 -4.22
N ARG A 294 13.45 -13.54 -3.99
CA ARG A 294 13.71 -12.22 -3.40
C ARG A 294 14.45 -12.47 -2.08
N ARG A 295 15.67 -11.94 -1.97
CA ARG A 295 16.39 -11.92 -0.70
C ARG A 295 15.62 -10.96 0.20
N GLU A 296 14.92 -11.47 1.20
CA GLU A 296 14.34 -10.61 2.25
C GLU A 296 15.48 -9.79 2.86
N VAL A 297 15.36 -8.47 2.81
CA VAL A 297 16.34 -7.57 3.46
C VAL A 297 16.08 -7.64 4.95
N ILE A 298 17.07 -8.16 5.69
CA ILE A 298 17.00 -8.30 7.14
C ILE A 298 17.82 -7.17 7.75
N ILE A 299 17.15 -6.26 8.47
CA ILE A 299 17.80 -5.19 9.22
C ILE A 299 17.86 -5.57 10.71
N ARG A 300 19.09 -5.72 11.22
CA ARG A 300 19.36 -6.05 12.63
C ARG A 300 19.82 -4.83 13.41
N GLY A 301 19.44 -4.78 14.68
CA GLY A 301 19.86 -3.69 15.56
C GLY A 301 19.23 -3.74 16.94
N VAL A 302 19.54 -2.72 17.72
CA VAL A 302 18.94 -2.51 19.04
C VAL A 302 17.95 -1.35 18.94
N LEU A 303 16.70 -1.64 19.30
CA LEU A 303 15.66 -0.63 19.49
C LEU A 303 15.60 -0.25 20.97
N ALA A 304 16.00 0.98 21.28
CA ALA A 304 15.79 1.58 22.59
C ALA A 304 14.46 2.34 22.59
N VAL A 305 13.55 1.97 23.49
CA VAL A 305 12.24 2.61 23.64
C VAL A 305 12.15 3.24 25.02
N THR A 306 12.07 4.56 25.07
CA THR A 306 11.80 5.29 26.30
C THR A 306 10.33 5.65 26.39
N VAL A 307 9.65 5.08 27.38
CA VAL A 307 8.28 5.46 27.75
C VAL A 307 8.37 6.69 28.65
N ILE A 308 8.03 7.86 28.10
CA ILE A 308 8.19 9.15 28.78
C ILE A 308 7.02 9.37 29.72
N SER A 309 5.83 9.54 29.16
CA SER A 309 4.61 9.87 29.89
C SER A 309 3.37 9.48 29.09
N ALA A 310 2.21 9.46 29.75
CA ALA A 310 0.92 9.48 29.08
C ALA A 310 0.10 10.69 29.54
N GLU A 311 -0.88 11.07 28.73
CA GLU A 311 -1.78 12.21 28.98
C GLU A 311 -3.23 11.80 28.73
N ASP A 312 -4.16 12.33 29.52
CA ASP A 312 -5.61 12.17 29.35
C ASP A 312 -6.05 10.70 29.24
N LEU A 313 -5.42 9.80 30.00
CA LEU A 313 -5.80 8.39 30.04
C LEU A 313 -7.27 8.22 30.44
N PRO A 314 -7.98 7.20 29.91
CA PRO A 314 -9.37 7.00 30.23
C PRO A 314 -9.53 6.64 31.70
N MET A 315 -10.56 7.19 32.35
CA MET A 315 -11.01 6.69 33.65
C MET A 315 -11.71 5.34 33.41
N VAL A 316 -11.06 4.25 33.80
CA VAL A 316 -11.67 2.92 33.76
C VAL A 316 -12.46 2.66 35.05
N ASP A 317 -11.97 3.21 36.16
CA ASP A 317 -12.61 3.14 37.47
C ASP A 317 -13.69 4.21 37.70
N LEU A 318 -14.86 3.77 38.19
CA LEU A 318 -15.96 4.65 38.62
C LEU A 318 -15.81 5.15 40.08
N MET A 319 -14.92 4.55 40.87
CA MET A 319 -14.70 4.85 42.31
C MET A 319 -13.22 4.92 42.75
N GLY A 320 -12.26 4.67 41.85
CA GLY A 320 -10.81 4.72 42.10
C GLY A 320 -10.10 5.69 41.13
N LYS A 321 -8.83 6.01 41.37
CA LYS A 321 -8.01 6.71 40.36
C LYS A 321 -7.02 5.70 39.78
N ALA A 322 -6.91 5.66 38.46
CA ALA A 322 -6.11 4.69 37.71
C ALA A 322 -4.65 4.62 38.20
N ASP A 323 -4.12 3.40 38.25
CA ASP A 323 -2.75 3.02 38.55
C ASP A 323 -2.04 2.50 37.26
N PRO A 324 -1.78 3.36 36.26
CA PRO A 324 -1.33 2.89 34.96
C PRO A 324 0.10 2.36 34.92
N PHE A 325 0.31 1.37 34.05
CA PHE A 325 1.61 0.91 33.58
C PHE A 325 1.55 0.56 32.08
N VAL A 326 2.71 0.52 31.43
CA VAL A 326 2.83 0.24 30.00
C VAL A 326 3.52 -1.11 29.80
N THR A 327 2.95 -1.94 28.91
CA THR A 327 3.59 -3.16 28.40
C THR A 327 4.09 -2.91 26.99
N LEU A 328 5.35 -3.23 26.73
CA LEU A 328 5.97 -3.18 25.41
C LEU A 328 6.22 -4.60 24.92
N THR A 329 5.79 -4.93 23.71
CA THR A 329 5.91 -6.26 23.12
C THR A 329 6.45 -6.16 21.69
N MET A 330 7.58 -6.81 21.40
CA MET A 330 8.00 -7.04 20.02
C MET A 330 7.19 -8.19 19.42
N LYS A 331 6.51 -7.96 18.29
CA LYS A 331 5.53 -8.90 17.74
C LYS A 331 6.17 -10.21 17.27
N LYS A 332 7.32 -10.16 16.58
CA LYS A 332 7.97 -11.37 16.05
C LYS A 332 8.71 -12.18 17.12
N SER A 333 9.47 -11.52 17.99
CA SER A 333 10.28 -12.19 19.01
C SER A 333 9.51 -12.50 20.29
N GLU A 334 8.32 -11.96 20.44
CA GLU A 334 7.50 -12.00 21.66
C GLU A 334 8.23 -11.47 22.91
N MET A 335 9.32 -10.72 22.75
CA MET A 335 10.02 -10.08 23.85
C MET A 335 9.12 -9.03 24.51
N ARG A 336 8.93 -9.14 25.82
CA ARG A 336 8.04 -8.25 26.60
C ARG A 336 8.77 -7.56 27.73
N ASN A 337 8.52 -6.26 27.86
CA ASN A 337 8.96 -5.44 29.00
C ASN A 337 7.77 -4.65 29.56
N LYS A 338 7.87 -4.23 30.83
CA LYS A 338 6.81 -3.48 31.51
C LYS A 338 7.41 -2.33 32.31
N THR A 339 6.71 -1.20 32.34
CA THR A 339 7.08 -0.10 33.22
C THR A 339 6.72 -0.39 34.67
N ARG A 340 7.25 0.44 35.57
CA ARG A 340 6.66 0.57 36.91
C ARG A 340 5.21 1.04 36.82
N VAL A 341 4.42 0.68 37.83
CA VAL A 341 3.09 1.22 38.05
C VAL A 341 3.22 2.64 38.62
N VAL A 342 2.42 3.58 38.13
CA VAL A 342 2.31 4.92 38.69
C VAL A 342 0.95 5.04 39.31
N ASN A 343 0.89 5.14 40.63
CA ASN A 343 -0.40 5.07 41.31
C ASN A 343 -1.18 6.37 41.12
N ASN A 344 -2.50 6.21 40.95
CA ASN A 344 -3.51 7.23 41.15
C ASN A 344 -3.36 8.45 40.22
N CYS A 345 -2.99 8.20 38.95
CA CYS A 345 -2.56 9.22 38.00
C CYS A 345 -3.01 8.92 36.56
N LEU A 346 -3.78 9.83 35.96
CA LEU A 346 -4.18 9.75 34.53
C LEU A 346 -3.18 10.42 33.58
N ASN A 347 -2.16 11.09 34.13
CA ASN A 347 -1.08 11.74 33.38
C ASN A 347 0.30 11.25 33.89
N PRO A 348 0.55 9.92 33.89
CA PRO A 348 1.72 9.33 34.51
C PRO A 348 3.02 9.71 33.77
N VAL A 349 4.12 9.78 34.53
CA VAL A 349 5.48 9.97 33.99
C VAL A 349 6.35 8.81 34.44
N TRP A 350 6.81 8.01 33.48
CA TRP A 350 7.66 6.86 33.73
C TRP A 350 9.13 7.18 33.52
N ASN A 351 9.49 7.80 32.39
CA ASN A 351 10.89 8.00 31.96
C ASN A 351 11.72 6.70 32.11
N GLN A 352 11.20 5.60 31.58
CA GLN A 352 11.86 4.29 31.61
C GLN A 352 12.23 3.85 30.20
N THR A 353 13.48 3.42 30.02
CA THR A 353 14.03 2.97 28.74
C THR A 353 14.20 1.46 28.74
N PHE A 354 13.80 0.83 27.65
CA PHE A 354 13.92 -0.60 27.42
C PHE A 354 14.60 -0.86 26.08
N ASP A 355 15.56 -1.78 26.07
CA ASP A 355 16.30 -2.16 24.87
C ASP A 355 15.81 -3.51 24.34
N PHE A 356 15.56 -3.58 23.04
CA PHE A 356 15.16 -4.79 22.34
C PHE A 356 16.20 -5.11 21.26
N VAL A 357 16.71 -6.34 21.28
CA VAL A 357 17.49 -6.87 20.16
C VAL A 357 16.50 -7.30 19.08
N VAL A 358 16.59 -6.68 17.91
CA VAL A 358 15.66 -6.87 16.80
C VAL A 358 16.42 -7.53 15.64
N GLU A 359 15.96 -8.71 15.27
CA GLU A 359 16.58 -9.52 14.20
C GLU A 359 16.12 -9.11 12.80
N ASP A 360 14.92 -8.55 12.66
CA ASP A 360 14.34 -8.17 11.37
C ASP A 360 13.43 -6.96 11.50
N GLY A 361 14.04 -5.78 11.65
CA GLY A 361 13.33 -4.55 11.98
C GLY A 361 12.35 -4.07 10.89
N LEU A 362 12.56 -4.43 9.63
CA LEU A 362 11.64 -4.05 8.55
C LEU A 362 10.33 -4.83 8.57
N HIS A 363 10.29 -5.99 9.22
CA HIS A 363 9.08 -6.81 9.26
C HIS A 363 8.62 -7.10 10.69
N ASP A 364 9.28 -6.55 11.71
CA ASP A 364 8.83 -6.58 13.10
C ASP A 364 7.98 -5.34 13.44
N MET A 365 7.27 -5.42 14.56
CA MET A 365 6.47 -4.33 15.10
C MET A 365 6.59 -4.26 16.61
N LEU A 366 6.48 -3.05 17.14
CA LEU A 366 6.37 -2.79 18.56
C LEU A 366 4.89 -2.54 18.90
N ILE A 367 4.32 -3.42 19.73
CA ILE A 367 2.98 -3.27 20.31
C ILE A 367 3.14 -2.69 21.71
N ILE A 368 2.48 -1.56 21.96
CA ILE A 368 2.55 -0.85 23.24
C ILE A 368 1.15 -0.74 23.80
N GLU A 369 0.93 -1.30 24.98
CA GLU A 369 -0.37 -1.36 25.62
C GLU A 369 -0.30 -0.65 26.97
N VAL A 370 -1.29 0.19 27.25
CA VAL A 370 -1.47 0.84 28.55
C VAL A 370 -2.52 0.06 29.33
N TRP A 371 -2.22 -0.22 30.59
CA TRP A 371 -3.05 -1.02 31.47
C TRP A 371 -3.16 -0.33 32.82
N ASP A 372 -4.32 -0.45 33.45
CA ASP A 372 -4.55 -0.11 34.84
C ASP A 372 -4.18 -1.31 35.72
N HIS A 373 -3.57 -1.09 36.89
CA HIS A 373 -3.23 -2.16 37.81
C HIS A 373 -4.13 -2.14 39.04
N ASP A 374 -5.05 -3.10 39.11
CA ASP A 374 -6.00 -3.21 40.21
C ASP A 374 -5.72 -4.39 41.14
N THR A 375 -6.31 -4.32 42.33
CA THR A 375 -6.20 -5.36 43.37
C THR A 375 -6.71 -6.72 42.89
N PHE A 376 -7.65 -6.76 41.94
CA PHE A 376 -8.28 -8.00 41.44
C PHE A 376 -8.05 -8.26 39.94
N GLY A 377 -7.21 -7.48 39.28
CA GLY A 377 -7.06 -7.58 37.83
C GLY A 377 -6.22 -6.48 37.22
N LYS A 378 -6.28 -6.39 35.91
CA LYS A 378 -5.67 -5.31 35.14
C LYS A 378 -6.63 -4.92 34.05
N ASP A 379 -6.97 -3.65 33.99
CA ASP A 379 -7.91 -3.17 33.00
C ASP A 379 -7.19 -2.53 31.82
N TYR A 380 -7.62 -2.87 30.61
CA TYR A 380 -6.99 -2.36 29.40
C TYR A 380 -7.39 -0.91 29.14
N MET A 381 -6.40 -0.03 28.94
CA MET A 381 -6.62 1.41 28.75
C MET A 381 -6.36 1.89 27.31
N GLY A 382 -5.92 1.00 26.42
CA GLY A 382 -5.65 1.28 25.01
C GLY A 382 -4.25 0.85 24.57
N ARG A 383 -4.00 0.97 23.27
CA ARG A 383 -2.71 0.59 22.66
C ARG A 383 -2.27 1.54 21.56
N CYS A 384 -1.00 1.49 21.21
CA CYS A 384 -0.52 1.95 19.91
C CYS A 384 0.44 0.90 19.33
N ILE A 385 0.43 0.76 18.01
CA ILE A 385 1.25 -0.21 17.30
C ILE A 385 2.17 0.55 16.34
N LEU A 386 3.47 0.30 16.43
CA LEU A 386 4.49 1.01 15.68
C LEU A 386 5.30 0.04 14.82
N THR A 387 5.45 0.37 13.54
CA THR A 387 6.48 -0.18 12.65
C THR A 387 7.84 0.43 13.02
N LEU A 388 8.94 -0.23 12.67
CA LEU A 388 10.29 0.30 12.96
C LEU A 388 10.92 1.07 11.79
N THR A 389 10.26 1.18 10.64
CA THR A 389 10.85 1.77 9.43
C THR A 389 11.32 3.20 9.65
N ARG A 390 10.48 4.02 10.30
CA ARG A 390 10.81 5.42 10.57
C ARG A 390 12.02 5.58 11.49
N VAL A 391 12.08 4.83 12.60
CA VAL A 391 13.23 4.92 13.52
C VAL A 391 14.50 4.34 12.89
N ILE A 392 14.40 3.33 12.02
CA ILE A 392 15.53 2.80 11.26
C ILE A 392 16.10 3.84 10.31
N LEU A 393 15.25 4.66 9.68
CA LEU A 393 15.67 5.70 8.74
C LEU A 393 16.16 6.98 9.41
N GLU A 394 15.43 7.46 10.40
CA GLU A 394 15.73 8.72 11.09
C GLU A 394 16.78 8.54 12.21
N GLY A 395 17.04 7.30 12.63
CA GLY A 395 17.94 6.95 13.73
C GLY A 395 17.28 7.13 15.11
N GLU A 396 16.59 8.25 15.34
CA GLU A 396 15.76 8.44 16.53
C GLU A 396 14.66 9.48 16.31
N TYR A 397 13.54 9.33 17.02
CA TYR A 397 12.49 10.34 17.04
C TYR A 397 11.71 10.33 18.36
N LYS A 398 11.05 11.47 18.66
CA LYS A 398 10.13 11.62 19.78
C LYS A 398 8.76 12.02 19.27
N GLU A 399 7.72 11.36 19.75
CA GLU A 399 6.35 11.62 19.30
C GLU A 399 5.30 11.28 20.36
N CYS A 400 4.15 11.94 20.24
CA CYS A 400 2.96 11.74 21.07
C CYS A 400 1.93 10.94 20.26
N PHE A 401 1.71 9.69 20.64
CA PHE A 401 0.81 8.77 19.94
C PHE A 401 -0.56 8.73 20.58
N GLN A 402 -1.62 8.88 19.79
CA GLN A 402 -2.98 8.63 20.26
C GLN A 402 -3.15 7.14 20.57
N LEU A 403 -3.77 6.80 21.70
CA LEU A 403 -4.14 5.43 22.01
C LEU A 403 -5.35 5.00 21.19
N ASP A 404 -5.20 3.90 20.46
CA ASP A 404 -6.28 3.16 19.85
C ASP A 404 -7.04 2.33 20.89
N GLU A 405 -8.29 1.99 20.58
CA GLU A 405 -9.20 1.24 21.46
C GLU A 405 -9.47 1.90 22.82
N ALA A 406 -9.14 3.19 22.93
CA ALA A 406 -9.39 4.02 24.09
C ALA A 406 -10.34 5.17 23.75
N LYS A 407 -11.09 5.66 24.74
CA LYS A 407 -11.94 6.86 24.58
C LYS A 407 -11.12 8.15 24.51
N SER A 408 -9.97 8.14 25.16
CA SER A 408 -9.00 9.23 25.28
C SER A 408 -7.64 8.63 25.59
N GLY A 409 -6.60 9.45 25.64
CA GLY A 409 -5.27 9.00 26.02
C GLY A 409 -4.25 9.20 24.90
N ARG A 410 -3.11 9.74 25.28
CA ARG A 410 -1.93 9.85 24.43
C ARG A 410 -0.71 9.34 25.15
N LEU A 411 0.25 8.79 24.40
CA LEU A 411 1.48 8.23 24.93
C LEU A 411 2.68 8.93 24.29
N ASN A 412 3.52 9.55 25.12
CA ASN A 412 4.75 10.20 24.71
C ASN A 412 5.90 9.21 24.74
N LEU A 413 6.53 8.98 23.58
CA LEU A 413 7.60 8.01 23.41
C LEU A 413 8.84 8.65 22.78
N HIS A 414 10.01 8.11 23.11
CA HIS A 414 11.26 8.32 22.38
C HIS A 414 11.77 6.98 21.91
N LEU A 415 11.92 6.83 20.60
CA LEU A 415 12.48 5.64 19.97
C LEU A 415 13.85 5.98 19.40
N LYS A 416 14.81 5.08 19.60
CA LYS A 416 16.16 5.17 19.03
C LYS A 416 16.59 3.82 18.49
N TRP A 417 17.09 3.82 17.26
CA TRP A 417 17.62 2.65 16.58
C TRP A 417 19.14 2.72 16.53
N THR A 418 19.77 1.63 16.95
CA THR A 418 21.23 1.44 16.80
C THR A 418 21.47 0.23 15.89
N PRO A 419 21.92 0.43 14.64
CA PRO A 419 22.21 -0.68 13.73
C PRO A 419 23.24 -1.63 14.33
N GLN A 420 23.01 -2.94 14.21
CA GLN A 420 24.04 -3.92 14.55
C GLN A 420 24.81 -4.27 13.28
N HIS A 421 26.05 -3.80 13.18
CA HIS A 421 26.94 -4.16 12.08
C HIS A 421 27.33 -5.64 12.19
N ILE A 422 27.00 -6.43 11.18
CA ILE A 422 27.58 -7.77 11.02
C ILE A 422 29.01 -7.57 10.54
N TYR A 423 29.99 -7.90 11.38
CA TYR A 423 31.30 -8.28 10.87
C TYR A 423 31.12 -9.67 10.26
N ARG A 424 31.25 -9.79 8.93
CA ARG A 424 31.43 -11.12 8.34
C ARG A 424 32.79 -11.60 8.82
N ASP A 425 32.82 -12.61 9.68
CA ASP A 425 34.02 -13.40 9.83
C ASP A 425 34.34 -14.01 8.46
N SER A 426 35.54 -13.70 8.00
CA SER A 426 36.14 -14.02 6.70
C SER A 426 36.28 -15.50 6.42
#